data_AF-B0RAM9-F1
#
_entry.id   AF-B0RAM9-F1
#
_cell.length_a   1.000
_cell.length_b   1.000
_cell.length_c   1.000
_cell.angle_alpha   90.00
_cell.angle_beta   90.00
_cell.angle_gamma   90.00
#
_symmetry.space_group_name_H-M   'P 1'
#
loop_
_entity.id
_entity.type
_entity.pdbx_description
1 polymer ?
#
loop_
_entity_poly.entity_id
_entity_poly.type
_entity_poly.pdbx_seq_one_letter_code
_entity_poly.pdbx_strand_id
1 'polypeptide(L)'
;MIANSRGPETLTDLIDELGDRARAATVEEVAEAGEIVVVTIPLKNIDSVPVAPLAGKIVIDTDNYYPERDGNIAELDDETTTTAEMLQRHLPESKVVKAFNHIYAADLTEHGTPAGTPGRRALVIAGDDADAKATVTSILDSFGYDAVDAGPLAEGWRIQRDTPGYGPALDADGLRTALTEAKRYRDME
;
A
#
# COMPACT_ATOMS: atom_id res chain seq x y z
N MET A 1 2.32 -14.73 7.23
CA MET A 1 1.03 -15.08 7.88
C MET A 1 -0.04 -14.23 7.25
N ILE A 2 -1.28 -14.72 7.17
CA ILE A 2 -2.40 -13.99 6.58
C ILE A 2 -3.55 -14.00 7.58
N ALA A 3 -4.20 -12.85 7.76
CA ALA A 3 -5.38 -12.71 8.59
C ALA A 3 -6.45 -11.89 7.87
N ASN A 4 -7.70 -12.10 8.25
CA ASN A 4 -8.81 -11.24 7.90
C ASN A 4 -9.80 -11.19 9.09
N SER A 5 -10.79 -10.30 9.03
CA SER A 5 -11.76 -10.10 10.12
C SER A 5 -12.76 -11.24 10.31
N ARG A 6 -12.78 -12.25 9.41
CA ARG A 6 -13.71 -13.38 9.43
C ARG A 6 -13.11 -14.65 10.02
N GLY A 7 -11.86 -14.60 10.50
CA GLY A 7 -11.18 -15.72 11.12
C GLY A 7 -10.30 -16.53 10.17
N PRO A 8 -9.24 -17.17 10.70
CA PRO A 8 -8.27 -17.93 9.91
C PRO A 8 -8.88 -19.09 9.12
N GLU A 9 -9.97 -19.68 9.59
CA GLU A 9 -10.68 -20.77 8.93
C GLU A 9 -11.20 -20.39 7.53
N THR A 10 -11.45 -19.10 7.29
CA THR A 10 -11.92 -18.58 5.98
C THR A 10 -10.81 -18.46 4.95
N LEU A 11 -9.56 -18.71 5.32
CA LEU A 11 -8.38 -18.60 4.45
C LEU A 11 -7.84 -19.95 3.98
N THR A 12 -8.52 -21.06 4.29
CA THR A 12 -8.04 -22.42 4.00
C THR A 12 -7.62 -22.59 2.54
N ASP A 13 -8.51 -22.29 1.58
CA ASP A 13 -8.22 -22.42 0.14
C ASP A 13 -7.01 -21.59 -0.30
N LEU A 14 -6.86 -20.37 0.24
CA LEU A 14 -5.73 -19.49 -0.05
C LEU A 14 -4.42 -20.06 0.51
N ILE A 15 -4.45 -20.63 1.72
CA ILE A 15 -3.26 -21.25 2.30
C ILE A 15 -2.87 -22.50 1.52
N ASP A 16 -3.83 -23.30 1.06
CA ASP A 16 -3.58 -24.47 0.22
C ASP A 16 -2.92 -24.09 -1.12
N GLU A 17 -3.33 -22.97 -1.72
CA GLU A 17 -2.71 -22.42 -2.94
C GLU A 17 -1.27 -21.94 -2.68
N LEU A 18 -1.02 -21.23 -1.58
CA LEU A 18 0.27 -20.63 -1.25
C LEU A 18 1.29 -21.64 -0.69
N GLY A 19 0.82 -22.76 -0.17
CA GLY A 19 1.62 -23.85 0.40
C GLY A 19 2.33 -23.49 1.72
N ASP A 20 3.33 -24.30 2.06
CA ASP A 20 3.97 -24.34 3.40
C ASP A 20 4.65 -23.02 3.86
N ARG A 21 4.78 -22.04 2.97
CA ARG A 21 5.34 -20.72 3.30
C ARG A 21 4.30 -19.72 3.81
N ALA A 22 3.01 -20.08 3.75
CA ALA A 22 1.92 -19.29 4.28
C ALA A 22 1.20 -20.05 5.40
N ARG A 23 0.63 -19.28 6.34
CA ARG A 23 -0.30 -19.81 7.34
C ARG A 23 -1.34 -18.75 7.68
N ALA A 24 -2.58 -19.19 7.88
CA ALA A 24 -3.63 -18.36 8.41
C ALA A 24 -3.44 -18.15 9.92
N ALA A 25 -3.81 -16.98 10.41
CA ALA A 25 -3.77 -16.62 11.82
C ALA A 25 -4.85 -15.56 12.12
N THR A 26 -5.04 -15.25 13.40
CA THR A 26 -5.86 -14.11 13.83
C THR A 26 -5.17 -12.78 13.49
N VAL A 27 -5.93 -11.69 13.51
CA VAL A 27 -5.41 -10.34 13.22
C VAL A 27 -4.35 -9.96 14.26
N GLU A 28 -4.60 -10.26 15.53
CA GLU A 28 -3.70 -10.02 16.66
C GLU A 28 -2.38 -10.80 16.49
N GLU A 29 -2.45 -12.09 16.16
CA GLU A 29 -1.23 -12.90 15.95
C GLU A 29 -0.38 -12.39 14.77
N VAL A 30 -1.01 -11.95 13.67
CA VAL A 30 -0.28 -11.34 12.55
C VAL A 30 0.35 -10.02 12.99
N ALA A 31 -0.41 -9.18 13.69
CA ALA A 31 0.06 -7.87 14.12
C ALA A 31 1.20 -7.99 15.15
N GLU A 32 1.16 -8.97 16.05
CA GLU A 32 2.22 -9.22 17.04
C GLU A 32 3.49 -9.82 16.42
N ALA A 33 3.35 -10.82 15.54
CA ALA A 33 4.48 -11.56 15.01
C ALA A 33 5.16 -10.90 13.80
N GLY A 34 4.44 -10.10 13.02
CA GLY A 34 4.99 -9.45 11.83
C GLY A 34 5.99 -8.35 12.20
N GLU A 35 7.17 -8.34 11.57
CA GLU A 35 8.12 -7.22 11.63
C GLU A 35 7.72 -6.10 10.65
N ILE A 36 7.13 -6.53 9.51
CA ILE A 36 6.51 -5.69 8.49
C ILE A 36 5.10 -6.23 8.28
N VAL A 37 4.10 -5.37 8.35
CA VAL A 37 2.68 -5.74 8.20
C VAL A 37 2.08 -5.02 7.01
N VAL A 38 1.35 -5.73 6.16
CA VAL A 38 0.65 -5.14 5.02
C VAL A 38 -0.83 -5.00 5.36
N VAL A 39 -1.36 -3.78 5.28
CA VAL A 39 -2.78 -3.50 5.48
C VAL A 39 -3.47 -3.46 4.12
N THR A 40 -4.32 -4.45 3.87
CA THR A 40 -5.04 -4.63 2.59
C THR A 40 -6.53 -4.92 2.84
N ILE A 41 -7.18 -3.98 3.54
CA ILE A 41 -8.61 -4.04 3.88
C ILE A 41 -9.34 -2.87 3.20
N PRO A 42 -10.69 -2.87 3.14
CA PRO A 42 -11.41 -1.67 2.75
C PRO A 42 -11.15 -0.51 3.71
N LEU A 43 -10.86 0.68 3.19
CA LEU A 43 -10.56 1.89 3.96
C LEU A 43 -11.59 2.20 5.06
N LYS A 44 -12.88 1.94 4.84
CA LYS A 44 -13.90 2.12 5.90
C LYS A 44 -13.70 1.28 7.17
N ASN A 45 -12.82 0.28 7.12
CA ASN A 45 -12.48 -0.59 8.23
C ASN A 45 -11.11 -0.24 8.83
N ILE A 46 -10.48 0.87 8.47
CA ILE A 46 -9.13 1.24 8.93
C ILE A 46 -8.99 1.23 10.46
N ASP A 47 -10.05 1.62 11.17
CA ASP A 47 -10.09 1.65 12.64
C ASP A 47 -10.02 0.24 13.26
N SER A 48 -10.24 -0.82 12.48
CA SER A 48 -10.13 -2.21 12.95
C SER A 48 -8.69 -2.73 12.99
N VAL A 49 -7.71 -1.97 12.47
CA VAL A 49 -6.31 -2.38 12.49
C VAL A 49 -5.77 -2.25 13.93
N PRO A 50 -5.13 -3.29 14.51
CA PRO A 50 -4.64 -3.21 15.89
C PRO A 50 -3.52 -2.18 16.06
N VAL A 51 -3.68 -1.25 17.01
CA VAL A 51 -2.70 -0.18 17.23
C VAL A 51 -1.49 -0.67 18.03
N ALA A 52 -1.72 -1.16 19.25
CA ALA A 52 -0.64 -1.48 20.19
C ALA A 52 0.36 -2.54 19.67
N PRO A 53 -0.06 -3.65 19.04
CA PRO A 53 0.88 -4.64 18.50
C PRO A 53 1.72 -4.13 17.32
N LEU A 54 1.29 -3.05 16.65
CA LEU A 54 1.98 -2.45 15.50
C LEU A 54 2.92 -1.30 15.89
N ALA A 55 2.97 -0.90 17.15
CA ALA A 55 3.85 0.17 17.62
C ALA A 55 5.32 -0.10 17.25
N GLY A 56 5.98 0.89 16.64
CA GLY A 56 7.36 0.85 16.17
C GLY A 56 7.59 0.08 14.86
N LYS A 57 6.58 -0.59 14.32
CA LYS A 57 6.71 -1.47 13.14
C LYS A 57 6.50 -0.73 11.84
N ILE A 58 7.00 -1.32 10.75
CA ILE A 58 6.71 -0.86 9.39
C ILE A 58 5.33 -1.40 8.98
N VAL A 59 4.46 -0.51 8.55
CA VAL A 59 3.13 -0.85 8.06
C VAL A 59 2.98 -0.37 6.62
N ILE A 60 2.76 -1.30 5.69
CA ILE A 60 2.57 -0.98 4.28
C ILE A 60 1.08 -0.74 4.04
N ASP A 61 0.75 0.50 3.66
CA ASP A 61 -0.60 0.92 3.26
C ASP A 61 -0.83 0.61 1.77
N THR A 62 -1.82 -0.24 1.47
CA THR A 62 -2.27 -0.50 0.09
C THR A 62 -3.61 0.17 -0.24
N ASP A 63 -4.15 1.01 0.64
CA ASP A 63 -5.51 1.51 0.49
C ASP A 63 -5.68 2.50 -0.67
N ASN A 64 -6.91 2.50 -1.17
CA ASN A 64 -7.44 3.49 -2.10
C ASN A 64 -8.85 3.85 -1.66
N TYR A 65 -9.23 5.12 -1.80
CA TYR A 65 -10.54 5.60 -1.40
C TYR A 65 -11.58 5.43 -2.51
N TYR A 66 -12.61 4.65 -2.24
CA TYR A 66 -13.74 4.41 -3.15
C TYR A 66 -15.06 4.70 -2.42
N PRO A 67 -15.71 5.86 -2.63
CA PRO A 67 -16.96 6.24 -1.94
C PRO A 67 -18.07 5.19 -2.04
N GLU A 68 -18.14 4.43 -3.14
CA GLU A 68 -19.12 3.36 -3.33
C GLU A 68 -18.90 2.19 -2.35
N ARG A 69 -17.65 1.94 -1.96
CA ARG A 69 -17.25 0.89 -1.02
C ARG A 69 -17.19 1.42 0.41
N ASP A 70 -16.62 2.61 0.57
CA ASP A 70 -16.17 3.17 1.84
C ASP A 70 -17.17 4.17 2.45
N GLY A 71 -18.13 4.65 1.66
CA GLY A 71 -18.94 5.81 1.99
C GLY A 71 -18.18 7.11 1.75
N ASN A 72 -18.87 8.24 1.82
CA ASN A 72 -18.23 9.55 1.68
C ASN A 72 -17.45 9.90 2.96
N ILE A 73 -16.15 10.16 2.83
CA ILE A 73 -15.23 10.55 3.90
C ILE A 73 -14.83 12.01 3.64
N ALA A 74 -15.37 12.92 4.46
CA ALA A 74 -15.25 14.35 4.22
C ALA A 74 -13.81 14.84 4.01
N GLU A 75 -12.85 14.39 4.83
CA GLU A 75 -11.43 14.78 4.73
C GLU A 75 -10.73 14.32 3.44
N LEU A 76 -11.26 13.29 2.79
CA LEU A 76 -10.76 12.80 1.50
C LEU A 76 -11.52 13.44 0.33
N ASP A 77 -12.81 13.72 0.51
CA ASP A 77 -13.63 14.45 -0.46
C ASP A 77 -13.17 15.91 -0.61
N ASP A 78 -12.74 16.54 0.48
CA ASP A 78 -12.17 17.90 0.49
C ASP A 78 -10.64 17.93 0.23
N GLU A 79 -10.04 16.74 0.11
CA GLU A 79 -8.62 16.53 -0.13
C GLU A 79 -7.69 17.17 0.93
N THR A 80 -8.15 17.27 2.18
CA THR A 80 -7.36 17.77 3.32
C THR A 80 -6.44 16.72 3.94
N THR A 81 -6.63 15.44 3.62
CA THR A 81 -5.75 14.33 4.02
C THR A 81 -5.56 13.34 2.86
N THR A 82 -4.68 12.37 3.03
CA THR A 82 -4.56 11.16 2.20
C THR A 82 -4.98 9.91 2.98
N THR A 83 -5.25 8.81 2.27
CA THR A 83 -5.55 7.51 2.92
C THR A 83 -4.41 7.05 3.83
N ALA A 84 -3.17 7.28 3.40
CA ALA A 84 -1.98 6.85 4.13
C ALA A 84 -1.76 7.70 5.38
N GLU A 85 -2.05 9.02 5.33
CA GLU A 85 -2.07 9.88 6.52
C GLU A 85 -3.17 9.46 7.51
N MET A 86 -4.33 9.00 7.03
CA MET A 86 -5.37 8.45 7.93
C MET A 86 -4.88 7.18 8.64
N LEU A 87 -4.18 6.28 7.94
CA LEU A 87 -3.58 5.09 8.57
C LEU A 87 -2.52 5.48 9.60
N GLN A 88 -1.64 6.43 9.25
CA GLN A 88 -0.61 6.92 10.17
C GLN A 88 -1.20 7.59 11.40
N ARG A 89 -2.33 8.30 11.27
CA ARG A 89 -3.06 8.90 12.39
C ARG A 89 -3.64 7.84 13.33
N HIS A 90 -4.16 6.74 12.76
CA HIS A 90 -4.66 5.59 13.53
C HIS A 90 -3.52 4.80 14.20
N LEU A 91 -2.35 4.74 13.56
CA LEU A 91 -1.15 4.03 14.02
C LEU A 91 -0.01 5.00 14.37
N PRO A 92 -0.17 5.85 15.41
CA PRO A 92 0.73 6.98 15.66
C PRO A 92 2.17 6.57 16.01
N GLU A 93 2.37 5.35 16.48
CA GLU A 93 3.69 4.81 16.83
C GLU A 93 4.28 3.91 15.73
N SER A 94 3.53 3.60 14.67
CA SER A 94 4.02 2.81 13.52
C SER A 94 4.66 3.71 12.47
N LYS A 95 5.41 3.09 11.55
CA LYS A 95 6.03 3.74 10.40
C LYS A 95 5.26 3.34 9.14
N VAL A 96 4.28 4.15 8.75
CA VAL A 96 3.45 3.86 7.57
C VAL A 96 4.20 4.20 6.28
N VAL A 97 4.12 3.30 5.30
CA VAL A 97 4.60 3.53 3.93
C VAL A 97 3.51 3.10 2.96
N LYS A 98 3.04 4.02 2.11
CA LYS A 98 2.13 3.69 1.01
C LYS A 98 2.90 2.96 -0.09
N ALA A 99 2.42 1.80 -0.51
CA ALA A 99 2.95 1.05 -1.65
C ALA A 99 1.90 0.08 -2.23
N PHE A 100 2.14 -0.47 -3.42
CA PHE A 100 1.29 -1.47 -4.10
C PHE A 100 -0.15 -1.04 -4.43
N ASN A 101 -0.62 0.13 -4.00
CA ASN A 101 -2.00 0.56 -4.16
C ASN A 101 -2.42 0.77 -5.64
N HIS A 102 -1.47 0.98 -6.55
CA HIS A 102 -1.71 1.44 -7.93
C HIS A 102 -1.36 0.40 -9.00
N ILE A 103 -1.23 -0.87 -8.60
CA ILE A 103 -1.01 -2.01 -9.50
C ILE A 103 -2.17 -3.00 -9.36
N TYR A 104 -2.59 -3.62 -10.46
CA TYR A 104 -3.58 -4.69 -10.41
C TYR A 104 -2.99 -5.93 -9.73
N ALA A 105 -3.80 -6.64 -8.93
CA ALA A 105 -3.31 -7.77 -8.15
C ALA A 105 -2.66 -8.87 -9.00
N ALA A 106 -3.21 -9.17 -10.18
CA ALA A 106 -2.64 -10.16 -11.11
C ALA A 106 -1.27 -9.71 -11.64
N ASP A 107 -1.16 -8.44 -12.06
CA ASP A 107 0.09 -7.85 -12.55
C ASP A 107 1.24 -7.93 -11.53
N LEU A 108 0.93 -7.89 -10.23
CA LEU A 108 1.94 -7.98 -9.16
C LEU A 108 2.68 -9.33 -9.18
N THR A 109 2.01 -10.39 -9.63
CA THR A 109 2.61 -11.72 -9.75
C THR A 109 3.20 -12.02 -11.13
N GLU A 110 2.79 -11.26 -12.15
CA GLU A 110 3.11 -11.56 -13.56
C GLU A 110 4.19 -10.63 -14.15
N HIS A 111 4.30 -9.39 -13.69
CA HIS A 111 5.13 -8.37 -14.35
C HIS A 111 6.49 -8.11 -13.69
N GLY A 112 6.81 -8.80 -12.59
CA GLY A 112 8.09 -8.67 -11.91
C GLY A 112 9.26 -9.10 -12.81
N THR A 113 10.29 -8.26 -12.91
CA THR A 113 11.51 -8.55 -13.70
C THR A 113 12.78 -8.29 -12.89
N PRO A 114 13.91 -8.97 -13.20
CA PRO A 114 15.17 -8.76 -12.48
C PRO A 114 15.64 -7.31 -12.48
N ALA A 115 16.36 -6.92 -11.44
CA ALA A 115 16.99 -5.60 -11.36
C ALA A 115 17.89 -5.33 -12.58
N GLY A 116 17.78 -4.12 -13.14
CA GLY A 116 18.52 -3.70 -14.33
C GLY A 116 17.90 -4.12 -15.68
N THR A 117 16.76 -4.81 -15.69
CA THR A 117 15.99 -5.02 -16.93
C THR A 117 15.58 -3.66 -17.53
N PRO A 118 15.87 -3.38 -18.82
CA PRO A 118 15.42 -2.14 -19.45
C PRO A 118 13.90 -1.99 -19.41
N GLY A 119 13.40 -0.84 -18.97
CA GLY A 119 11.97 -0.58 -18.84
C GLY A 119 11.28 -1.39 -17.73
N ARG A 120 12.04 -1.85 -16.72
CA ARG A 120 11.50 -2.51 -15.54
C ARG A 120 10.39 -1.65 -14.93
N ARG A 121 9.23 -2.26 -14.68
CA ARG A 121 8.08 -1.57 -14.10
C ARG A 121 8.44 -1.02 -12.73
N ALA A 122 8.10 0.23 -12.49
CA ALA A 122 8.27 0.87 -11.20
C ALA A 122 6.96 0.95 -10.42
N LEU A 123 7.07 0.99 -9.10
CA LEU A 123 5.96 1.27 -8.18
C LEU A 123 6.33 2.43 -7.26
N VAL A 124 5.35 3.26 -6.95
CA VAL A 124 5.48 4.38 -6.02
C VAL A 124 5.56 3.92 -4.57
N ILE A 125 6.43 4.59 -3.80
CA ILE A 125 6.37 4.62 -2.34
C ILE A 125 6.14 6.05 -1.84
N ALA A 126 5.45 6.21 -0.71
CA ALA A 126 5.37 7.48 0.03
C ALA A 126 5.38 7.20 1.53
N GLY A 127 6.09 7.98 2.32
CA GLY A 127 6.30 7.70 3.75
C GLY A 127 7.21 8.72 4.43
N ASP A 128 6.99 8.93 5.72
CA ASP A 128 7.71 9.95 6.50
C ASP A 128 8.99 9.43 7.17
N ASP A 129 9.12 8.11 7.33
CA ASP A 129 10.32 7.46 7.90
C ASP A 129 11.23 6.93 6.76
N ALA A 130 12.47 7.44 6.71
CA ALA A 130 13.41 7.12 5.64
C ALA A 130 13.87 5.65 5.66
N ASP A 131 14.06 5.07 6.85
CA ASP A 131 14.49 3.68 6.98
C ASP A 131 13.37 2.72 6.56
N ALA A 132 12.14 3.01 6.94
CA ALA A 132 10.96 2.26 6.49
C ALA A 132 10.82 2.30 4.96
N LYS A 133 10.98 3.48 4.33
CA LYS A 133 10.97 3.60 2.87
C LYS A 133 12.10 2.80 2.20
N ALA A 134 13.30 2.77 2.79
CA ALA A 134 14.40 1.97 2.28
C ALA A 134 14.09 0.46 2.37
N THR A 135 13.50 0.00 3.46
CA THR A 135 13.03 -1.38 3.60
C THR A 135 11.97 -1.72 2.55
N VAL A 136 10.93 -0.89 2.37
CA VAL A 136 9.89 -1.13 1.35
C VAL A 136 10.46 -1.09 -0.07
N THR A 137 11.43 -0.21 -0.35
CA THR A 137 12.17 -0.21 -1.63
C THR A 137 12.85 -1.55 -1.88
N SER A 138 13.50 -2.14 -0.87
CA SER A 138 14.13 -3.45 -1.00
C SER A 138 13.12 -4.57 -1.23
N ILE A 139 11.90 -4.47 -0.66
CA ILE A 139 10.82 -5.43 -0.91
C ILE A 139 10.38 -5.34 -2.36
N LEU A 140 10.12 -4.13 -2.87
CA LEU A 140 9.77 -3.90 -4.28
C LEU A 140 10.82 -4.49 -5.22
N ASP A 141 12.10 -4.25 -4.93
CA ASP A 141 13.18 -4.81 -5.74
C ASP A 141 13.18 -6.35 -5.73
N SER A 142 12.97 -6.96 -4.56
CA SER A 142 12.88 -8.42 -4.42
C SER A 142 11.70 -9.03 -5.18
N PHE A 143 10.63 -8.26 -5.39
CA PHE A 143 9.44 -8.65 -6.15
C PHE A 143 9.57 -8.36 -7.65
N GLY A 144 10.67 -7.71 -8.08
CA GLY A 144 10.92 -7.46 -9.49
C GLY A 144 10.46 -6.08 -9.96
N TYR A 145 10.31 -5.10 -9.07
CA TYR A 145 9.89 -3.73 -9.40
C TYR A 145 10.91 -2.68 -8.94
N ASP A 146 11.08 -1.63 -9.74
CA ASP A 146 11.79 -0.43 -9.28
C ASP A 146 10.91 0.38 -8.32
N ALA A 147 11.52 1.21 -7.46
CA ALA A 147 10.79 2.11 -6.58
C ALA A 147 10.94 3.57 -7.03
N VAL A 148 9.84 4.32 -7.00
CA VAL A 148 9.83 5.79 -7.13
C VAL A 148 9.28 6.39 -5.84
N ASP A 149 10.14 7.12 -5.11
CA ASP A 149 9.74 7.79 -3.88
C ASP A 149 9.04 9.12 -4.20
N ALA A 150 7.75 9.21 -3.84
CA ALA A 150 6.94 10.41 -3.97
C ALA A 150 7.14 11.41 -2.81
N GLY A 151 7.90 11.03 -1.77
CA GLY A 151 8.18 11.87 -0.61
C GLY A 151 7.37 11.46 0.63
N PRO A 152 6.85 12.44 1.40
CA PRO A 152 6.08 12.18 2.62
C PRO A 152 4.71 11.57 2.33
N LEU A 153 4.02 11.06 3.35
CA LEU A 153 2.66 10.49 3.21
C LEU A 153 1.67 11.47 2.58
N ALA A 154 1.83 12.76 2.88
CA ALA A 154 1.04 13.86 2.31
C ALA A 154 1.15 13.99 0.78
N GLU A 155 2.14 13.37 0.13
CA GLU A 155 2.25 13.32 -1.34
C GLU A 155 1.62 12.04 -1.94
N GLY A 156 1.09 11.15 -1.10
CA GLY A 156 0.44 9.90 -1.51
C GLY A 156 -0.80 10.10 -2.41
N TRP A 157 -1.40 11.30 -2.41
CA TRP A 157 -2.48 11.65 -3.33
C TRP A 157 -2.06 11.60 -4.81
N ARG A 158 -0.77 11.77 -5.12
CA ARG A 158 -0.27 11.75 -6.51
C ARG A 158 -0.38 10.38 -7.18
N ILE A 159 -0.64 9.34 -6.38
CA ILE A 159 -0.78 7.96 -6.83
C ILE A 159 -2.09 7.33 -6.36
N GLN A 160 -3.11 8.14 -6.10
CA GLN A 160 -4.47 7.66 -5.83
C GLN A 160 -5.24 7.37 -7.12
N ARG A 161 -6.43 6.77 -7.01
CA ARG A 161 -7.26 6.48 -8.19
C ARG A 161 -7.47 7.72 -9.07
N ASP A 162 -7.67 7.48 -10.36
CA ASP A 162 -7.88 8.49 -11.40
C ASP A 162 -6.68 9.42 -11.69
N THR A 163 -5.53 9.24 -11.01
CA THR A 163 -4.27 9.91 -11.36
C THR A 163 -3.52 9.18 -12.49
N PRO A 164 -2.63 9.87 -13.25
CA PRO A 164 -1.95 9.27 -14.40
C PRO A 164 -1.12 8.02 -14.09
N GLY A 165 -0.60 7.90 -12.86
CA GLY A 165 0.21 6.76 -12.42
C GLY A 165 -0.61 5.57 -11.91
N TYR A 166 -1.94 5.69 -11.82
CA TYR A 166 -2.80 4.68 -11.20
C TYR A 166 -3.19 3.56 -12.18
N GLY A 167 -2.44 2.46 -12.18
CA GLY A 167 -2.74 1.26 -12.98
C GLY A 167 -1.79 1.01 -14.18
N PRO A 168 -1.37 2.01 -14.97
CA PRO A 168 -0.46 1.79 -16.09
C PRO A 168 0.84 1.09 -15.70
N ALA A 169 1.40 0.31 -16.63
CA ALA A 169 2.73 -0.26 -16.51
C ALA A 169 3.76 0.77 -17.00
N LEU A 170 4.35 1.51 -16.07
CA LEU A 170 5.37 2.53 -16.32
C LEU A 170 6.70 2.10 -15.71
N ASP A 171 7.80 2.47 -16.36
CA ASP A 171 9.12 2.45 -15.74
C ASP A 171 9.31 3.65 -14.79
N ALA A 172 10.48 3.77 -14.17
CA ALA A 172 10.72 4.81 -13.17
C ALA A 172 10.59 6.23 -13.73
N ASP A 173 10.99 6.47 -14.98
CA ASP A 173 10.93 7.81 -15.58
C ASP A 173 9.51 8.17 -16.02
N GLY A 174 8.78 7.22 -16.60
CA GLY A 174 7.36 7.36 -16.88
C GLY A 174 6.56 7.62 -15.61
N LEU A 175 6.87 6.92 -14.53
CA LEU A 175 6.16 7.07 -13.26
C LEU A 175 6.46 8.42 -12.57
N ARG A 176 7.71 8.91 -12.63
CA ARG A 176 8.05 10.28 -12.17
C ARG A 176 7.31 11.36 -12.94
N THR A 177 7.16 11.16 -14.26
CA THR A 177 6.37 12.06 -15.12
C THR A 177 4.91 12.05 -14.69
N ALA A 178 4.32 10.87 -14.52
CA ALA A 178 2.94 10.70 -14.07
C ALA A 178 2.66 11.34 -12.70
N LEU A 179 3.59 11.23 -11.74
CA LEU A 179 3.49 11.91 -10.43
C LEU A 179 3.52 13.44 -10.53
N THR A 180 4.27 13.98 -11.50
CA THR A 180 4.34 15.43 -11.75
C THR A 180 3.05 15.94 -12.40
N GLU A 181 2.46 15.15 -13.29
CA GLU A 181 1.21 15.47 -13.99
C GLU A 181 -0.05 15.24 -13.16
N ALA A 182 0.06 14.49 -12.05
CA ALA A 182 -1.05 14.23 -11.15
C ALA A 182 -1.69 15.53 -10.65
N LYS A 183 -3.03 15.59 -10.75
CA LYS A 183 -3.85 16.68 -10.23
C LYS A 183 -4.72 16.16 -9.09
N ARG A 184 -5.01 17.04 -8.14
CA ARG A 184 -6.03 16.80 -7.12
C ARG A 184 -7.41 16.75 -7.78
N TYR A 185 -8.36 16.01 -7.21
CA TYR A 185 -9.72 15.88 -7.76
C TYR A 185 -10.41 17.23 -7.94
N ARG A 186 -10.23 18.15 -6.99
CA ARG A 186 -10.77 19.52 -7.08
C ARG A 186 -10.18 20.36 -8.22
N ASP A 187 -9.04 19.93 -8.77
CA ASP A 187 -8.31 20.60 -9.85
C ASP A 187 -8.47 19.85 -11.21
N MET A 188 -9.26 18.76 -11.25
CA MET A 188 -9.63 18.06 -12.48
C MET A 188 -10.85 18.76 -13.10
N GLU A 189 -10.70 19.21 -14.35
CA GLU A 189 -11.79 19.80 -15.17
C GLU A 189 -12.68 18.73 -15.79
#